data_AF-A0A5C8QRE8-F1
#
_entry.id   AF-A0A5C8QRE8-F1
#
_cell.length_a   1.000
_cell.length_b   1.000
_cell.length_c   1.000
_cell.angle_alpha   90.00
_cell.angle_beta   90.00
_cell.angle_gamma   90.00
#
_symmetry.space_group_name_H-M   'P 1'
#
loop_
_entity.id
_entity.type
_entity.pdbx_description
1 polymer ?
#
loop_
_entity_poly.entity_id
_entity_poly.type
_entity_poly.pdbx_seq_one_letter_code
_entity_poly.pdbx_strand_id
1 'polypeptide(L)'
;MWWPSPLFGDEGRIRLEEARDLPDWYYVGLVLVVGGFWLAAYMFAIQRARLDRRVGIPAVAVAFNIAWELNDTFIVPHAGWQRPFNFAWFLLDIYIVTQVLKFGLKDYPALTPKEFKRFFGGAFLFAVLFIPAAELEINDYYGAYAGLGVNCVMSMAFISTLRRRRSSAGQSMYIAGCKGIGSALGVLMSVSLYPESLMIPVLGATVIILDTAYARMLYRQIKKEGQSPAAFNRPAVSPPDEKPVTV
;
A
#
# COMPACT_ATOMS: atom_id res chain seq x y z
N MET A 1 -10.55 -26.04 -8.20
CA MET A 1 -9.95 -24.97 -7.37
C MET A 1 -10.31 -25.25 -5.91
N TRP A 2 -9.36 -25.18 -4.97
CA TRP A 2 -9.57 -25.51 -3.55
C TRP A 2 -9.96 -24.29 -2.69
N TRP A 3 -10.00 -23.10 -3.32
CA TRP A 3 -10.35 -21.84 -2.70
C TRP A 3 -11.87 -21.59 -2.78
N PRO A 4 -12.53 -21.03 -1.75
CA PRO A 4 -13.96 -20.76 -1.77
C PRO A 4 -14.34 -19.80 -2.90
N SER A 5 -15.53 -19.94 -3.48
CA SER A 5 -16.08 -18.99 -4.46
C SER A 5 -16.22 -17.58 -3.89
N PRO A 6 -16.20 -16.52 -4.72
CA PRO A 6 -16.45 -15.16 -4.26
C PRO A 6 -17.88 -15.02 -3.70
N LEU A 7 -18.07 -14.09 -2.76
CA LEU A 7 -19.39 -13.84 -2.16
C LEU A 7 -20.37 -13.16 -3.13
N PHE A 8 -19.86 -12.40 -4.11
CA PHE A 8 -20.65 -11.74 -5.15
C PHE A 8 -20.08 -12.02 -6.54
N GLY A 9 -20.96 -12.01 -7.54
CA GLY A 9 -20.63 -12.19 -8.95
C GLY A 9 -20.50 -13.65 -9.38
N ASP A 10 -20.83 -13.92 -10.64
CA ASP A 10 -20.78 -15.25 -11.24
C ASP A 10 -19.44 -15.42 -11.97
N GLU A 11 -18.62 -16.43 -11.60
CA GLU A 11 -17.29 -16.66 -12.19
C GLU A 11 -17.35 -16.83 -13.73
N GLY A 12 -18.51 -17.23 -14.27
CA GLY A 12 -18.73 -17.53 -15.68
C GLY A 12 -19.18 -16.37 -16.58
N ARG A 13 -19.35 -15.14 -16.06
CA ARG A 13 -19.85 -13.99 -16.87
C ARG A 13 -18.78 -13.01 -17.35
N ILE A 14 -17.51 -13.20 -17.01
CA ILE A 14 -16.46 -12.24 -17.34
C ILE A 14 -15.92 -12.58 -18.73
N ARG A 15 -16.61 -12.04 -19.74
CA ARG A 15 -16.18 -12.11 -21.12
C ARG A 15 -15.13 -11.03 -21.35
N LEU A 16 -13.96 -11.50 -21.76
CA LEU A 16 -12.81 -10.76 -22.24
C LEU A 16 -13.21 -9.48 -23.00
N GLU A 17 -12.89 -8.34 -22.40
CA GLU A 17 -12.34 -7.20 -23.11
C GLU A 17 -11.09 -6.73 -22.33
N GLU A 18 -9.94 -6.74 -23.01
CA GLU A 18 -8.75 -5.89 -22.78
C GLU A 18 -7.55 -6.33 -21.92
N ALA A 19 -7.50 -7.51 -21.27
CA ALA A 19 -6.23 -8.03 -20.74
C ALA A 19 -5.46 -8.81 -21.82
N ARG A 20 -4.24 -8.36 -22.14
CA ARG A 20 -3.33 -9.03 -23.07
C ARG A 20 -2.77 -10.30 -22.44
N ASP A 21 -2.76 -11.38 -23.21
CA ASP A 21 -2.04 -12.60 -22.84
C ASP A 21 -0.52 -12.36 -22.90
N LEU A 22 0.14 -12.50 -21.75
CA LEU A 22 1.57 -12.28 -21.59
C LEU A 22 2.28 -13.63 -21.41
N PRO A 23 3.52 -13.79 -21.89
CA PRO A 23 4.28 -15.01 -21.62
C PRO A 23 4.39 -15.28 -20.11
N ASP A 24 4.08 -16.50 -19.68
CA ASP A 24 4.04 -16.89 -18.25
C ASP A 24 5.32 -16.50 -17.51
N TRP A 25 6.49 -16.75 -18.10
CA TRP A 25 7.78 -16.43 -17.49
C TRP A 25 7.93 -14.92 -17.19
N TYR A 26 7.36 -14.07 -18.04
CA TYR A 26 7.40 -12.63 -17.89
C TYR A 26 6.42 -12.16 -16.82
N TYR A 27 5.17 -12.61 -16.90
CA TYR A 27 4.12 -12.22 -15.96
C TYR A 27 4.42 -12.74 -14.54
N VAL A 28 4.68 -14.03 -14.38
CA VAL A 28 5.04 -14.63 -13.09
C VAL A 28 6.33 -14.05 -12.55
N GLY A 29 7.32 -13.82 -13.42
CA GLY A 29 8.57 -13.16 -13.04
C GLY A 29 8.33 -11.77 -12.43
N LEU A 30 7.48 -10.96 -13.06
CA LEU A 30 7.10 -9.65 -12.52
C LEU A 30 6.33 -9.77 -11.21
N VAL A 31 5.34 -10.65 -11.11
CA VAL A 31 4.57 -10.87 -9.87
C VAL A 31 5.48 -11.20 -8.70
N LEU A 32 6.44 -12.12 -8.87
CA LEU A 32 7.37 -12.52 -7.82
C LEU A 32 8.31 -11.38 -7.40
N VAL A 33 8.84 -10.62 -8.36
CA VAL A 33 9.74 -9.51 -8.06
C VAL A 33 9.00 -8.35 -7.40
N VAL A 34 7.81 -7.99 -7.89
CA VAL A 34 6.92 -6.99 -7.29
C VAL A 34 6.59 -7.39 -5.85
N GLY A 35 6.11 -8.62 -5.64
CA GLY A 35 5.78 -9.15 -4.32
C GLY A 35 6.98 -9.16 -3.38
N GLY A 36 8.16 -9.54 -3.87
CA GLY A 36 9.40 -9.53 -3.08
C GLY A 36 9.79 -8.13 -2.60
N PHE A 37 9.71 -7.13 -3.48
CA PHE A 37 10.01 -5.74 -3.10
C PHE A 37 8.97 -5.17 -2.12
N TRP A 38 7.68 -5.44 -2.32
CA TRP A 38 6.64 -5.02 -1.37
C TRP A 38 6.75 -5.71 -0.03
N LEU A 39 7.06 -7.00 -0.01
CA LEU A 39 7.32 -7.74 1.23
C LEU A 39 8.49 -7.11 1.99
N ALA A 40 9.58 -6.78 1.31
CA ALA A 40 10.70 -6.07 1.92
C ALA A 40 10.28 -4.71 2.48
N ALA A 41 9.49 -3.92 1.72
CA ALA A 41 8.97 -2.64 2.18
C ALA A 41 8.12 -2.78 3.46
N TYR A 42 7.26 -3.80 3.53
CA TYR A 42 6.43 -4.11 4.69
C TYR A 42 7.29 -4.51 5.90
N MET A 43 8.30 -5.37 5.70
CA MET A 43 9.22 -5.76 6.77
C MET A 43 9.97 -4.56 7.34
N PHE A 44 10.46 -3.65 6.49
CA PHE A 44 11.11 -2.42 6.95
C PHE A 44 10.14 -1.45 7.63
N ALA A 45 8.90 -1.36 7.16
CA ALA A 45 7.86 -0.53 7.79
C ALA A 45 7.48 -1.06 9.17
N ILE A 46 7.35 -2.39 9.31
CA ILE A 46 7.11 -3.06 10.59
C ILE A 46 8.27 -2.83 11.55
N GLN A 47 9.51 -3.03 11.08
CA GLN A 47 10.71 -2.79 11.89
C GLN A 47 10.75 -1.35 12.39
N ARG A 48 10.56 -0.38 11.48
CA ARG A 48 10.52 1.05 11.83
C ARG A 48 9.40 1.39 12.79
N ALA A 49 8.24 0.75 12.65
CA ALA A 49 7.13 1.02 13.55
C ALA A 49 7.42 0.61 14.99
N ARG A 50 8.12 -0.51 15.17
CA ARG A 50 8.56 -0.98 16.49
C ARG A 50 9.63 -0.08 17.10
N LEU A 51 10.63 0.32 16.31
CA LEU A 51 11.76 1.15 16.77
C LEU A 51 11.32 2.58 17.10
N ASP A 52 10.64 3.23 16.17
CA ASP A 52 10.30 4.67 16.28
C ASP A 52 8.97 4.88 17.03
N ARG A 53 8.26 3.81 17.40
CA ARG A 53 6.93 3.85 18.05
C ARG A 53 5.93 4.73 17.28
N ARG A 54 6.00 4.69 15.96
CA ARG A 54 5.23 5.50 14.98
C ARG A 54 4.81 4.59 13.83
N VAL A 55 3.68 4.83 13.18
CA VAL A 55 3.29 3.93 12.07
C VAL A 55 4.27 4.01 10.91
N GLY A 56 4.68 2.86 10.40
CA GLY A 56 5.55 2.77 9.23
C GLY A 56 4.81 2.99 7.92
N ILE A 57 3.55 2.54 7.87
CA ILE A 57 2.62 2.79 6.77
C ILE A 57 1.50 3.72 7.28
N PRO A 58 1.15 4.80 6.54
CA PRO A 58 0.08 5.72 6.94
C PRO A 58 -1.28 5.04 7.18
N ALA A 59 -2.02 5.48 8.19
CA ALA A 59 -3.30 4.87 8.58
C ALA A 59 -4.32 4.77 7.43
N VAL A 60 -4.50 5.82 6.63
CA VAL A 60 -5.44 5.81 5.49
C VAL A 60 -5.01 4.81 4.41
N ALA A 61 -3.70 4.71 4.16
CA ALA A 61 -3.18 3.74 3.20
C ALA A 61 -3.46 2.30 3.64
N VAL A 62 -3.23 2.01 4.93
CA VAL A 62 -3.53 0.68 5.49
C VAL A 62 -5.03 0.37 5.43
N ALA A 63 -5.90 1.35 5.68
CA ALA A 63 -7.35 1.16 5.60
C ALA A 63 -7.81 0.76 4.18
N PHE A 64 -7.25 1.40 3.15
CA PHE A 64 -7.55 1.05 1.75
C PHE A 64 -6.90 -0.27 1.34
N ASN A 65 -5.65 -0.52 1.75
CA ASN A 65 -4.93 -1.74 1.36
C ASN A 65 -5.61 -3.00 1.91
N ILE A 66 -5.92 -3.02 3.21
CA ILE A 66 -6.56 -4.20 3.82
C ILE A 66 -7.99 -4.40 3.29
N ALA A 67 -8.67 -3.32 2.89
CA ALA A 67 -9.97 -3.43 2.22
C ALA A 67 -9.84 -4.06 0.83
N TRP A 68 -8.85 -3.62 0.04
CA TRP A 68 -8.56 -4.22 -1.27
C TRP A 68 -8.24 -5.72 -1.16
N GLU A 69 -7.33 -6.10 -0.27
CA GLU A 69 -6.98 -7.52 -0.04
C GLU A 69 -8.16 -8.36 0.46
N LEU A 70 -9.02 -7.80 1.33
CA LEU A 70 -10.24 -8.45 1.77
C LEU A 70 -11.21 -8.70 0.59
N ASN A 71 -11.42 -7.66 -0.24
CA ASN A 71 -12.37 -7.72 -1.35
C ASN A 71 -11.92 -8.73 -2.40
N ASP A 72 -10.68 -8.64 -2.84
CA ASP A 72 -10.11 -9.49 -3.89
C ASP A 72 -9.94 -10.94 -3.43
N THR A 73 -9.82 -11.17 -2.12
CA THR A 73 -9.77 -12.52 -1.57
C THR A 73 -11.16 -13.16 -1.51
N PHE A 74 -12.18 -12.43 -1.07
CA PHE A 74 -13.45 -13.01 -0.61
C PHE A 74 -14.72 -12.48 -1.29
N ILE A 75 -14.73 -11.23 -1.73
CA ILE A 75 -15.97 -10.51 -2.03
C ILE A 75 -16.27 -10.52 -3.53
N VAL A 76 -15.33 -10.05 -4.35
CA VAL A 76 -15.53 -9.90 -5.81
C VAL A 76 -14.93 -11.06 -6.60
N PRO A 77 -15.40 -11.31 -7.84
CA PRO A 77 -14.74 -12.24 -8.73
C PRO A 77 -13.34 -11.76 -9.08
N HIS A 78 -12.36 -12.61 -8.89
CA HIS A 78 -10.96 -12.32 -9.14
C HIS A 78 -10.23 -13.57 -9.64
N ALA A 79 -9.06 -13.40 -10.26
CA ALA A 79 -8.24 -14.47 -10.78
C ALA A 79 -7.96 -15.52 -9.69
N GLY A 80 -8.52 -16.71 -9.83
CA GLY A 80 -8.56 -17.65 -8.70
C GLY A 80 -7.21 -18.23 -8.30
N TRP A 81 -6.17 -18.12 -9.14
CA TRP A 81 -4.79 -18.41 -8.74
C TRP A 81 -4.17 -17.31 -7.86
N GLN A 82 -4.65 -16.07 -7.96
CA GLN A 82 -4.16 -14.90 -7.22
C GLN A 82 -4.80 -14.79 -5.83
N ARG A 83 -6.05 -15.24 -5.67
CA ARG A 83 -6.80 -15.15 -4.40
C ARG A 83 -6.07 -15.73 -3.17
N PRO A 84 -5.38 -16.89 -3.24
CA PRO A 84 -4.58 -17.38 -2.10
C PRO A 84 -3.40 -16.47 -1.74
N PHE A 85 -2.80 -15.77 -2.71
CA PHE A 85 -1.73 -14.80 -2.45
C PHE A 85 -2.29 -13.55 -1.77
N ASN A 86 -3.43 -13.03 -2.24
CA ASN A 86 -4.11 -11.91 -1.60
C ASN A 86 -4.52 -12.24 -0.16
N PHE A 87 -4.92 -13.49 0.12
CA PHE A 87 -5.14 -13.91 1.50
C PHE A 87 -3.88 -13.83 2.37
N ALA A 88 -2.72 -14.23 1.84
CA ALA A 88 -1.45 -14.11 2.57
C ALA A 88 -1.11 -12.64 2.86
N TRP A 89 -1.35 -11.74 1.90
CA TRP A 89 -1.20 -10.29 2.09
C TRP A 89 -2.19 -9.73 3.10
N PHE A 90 -3.46 -10.16 3.05
CA PHE A 90 -4.49 -9.80 4.02
C PHE A 90 -4.08 -10.15 5.46
N LEU A 91 -3.47 -11.32 5.68
CA LEU A 91 -2.95 -11.70 7.01
C LEU A 91 -1.81 -10.78 7.48
N LEU A 92 -0.92 -10.39 6.57
CA LEU A 92 0.15 -9.43 6.87
C LEU A 92 -0.42 -8.04 7.17
N ASP A 93 -1.46 -7.62 6.46
CA ASP A 93 -2.16 -6.37 6.69
C ASP A 93 -2.87 -6.31 8.04
N ILE A 94 -3.48 -7.42 8.50
CA ILE A 94 -4.02 -7.51 9.86
C ILE A 94 -2.94 -7.16 10.88
N TYR A 95 -1.72 -7.66 10.70
CA TYR A 95 -0.61 -7.32 11.58
C TYR A 95 -0.26 -5.81 11.51
N ILE A 96 -0.24 -5.21 10.31
CA ILE A 96 0.03 -3.78 10.13
C ILE A 96 -1.10 -2.91 10.74
N VAL A 97 -2.36 -3.35 10.68
CA VAL A 97 -3.48 -2.70 11.36
C VAL A 97 -3.24 -2.61 12.87
N THR A 98 -2.63 -3.63 13.50
CA THR A 98 -2.26 -3.53 14.92
C THR A 98 -1.29 -2.38 15.20
N GLN A 99 -0.35 -2.10 14.28
CA GLN A 99 0.56 -0.96 14.39
C GLN A 99 -0.19 0.36 14.23
N VAL A 100 -1.17 0.43 13.31
CA VAL A 100 -2.02 1.61 13.12
C VAL A 100 -2.85 1.91 14.35
N LEU A 101 -3.52 0.91 14.92
CA LEU A 101 -4.34 1.10 16.12
C LEU A 101 -3.49 1.47 17.35
N LYS A 102 -2.23 1.02 17.42
CA LYS A 102 -1.32 1.30 18.53
C LYS A 102 -0.60 2.64 18.41
N PHE A 103 -0.16 3.02 17.21
CA PHE A 103 0.74 4.17 17.00
C PHE A 103 0.18 5.26 16.09
N GLY A 104 -0.90 4.99 15.35
CA GLY A 104 -1.41 5.89 14.31
C GLY A 104 -2.00 7.18 14.84
N LEU A 105 -2.62 7.15 16.03
CA LEU A 105 -3.17 8.33 16.69
C LEU A 105 -2.15 9.48 16.81
N LYS A 106 -0.86 9.15 16.99
CA LYS A 106 0.19 10.15 17.15
C LYS A 106 0.36 11.07 15.94
N ASP A 107 -0.13 10.67 14.76
CA ASP A 107 -0.10 11.50 13.54
C ASP A 107 -1.33 12.41 13.40
N TYR A 108 -2.29 12.30 14.32
CA TYR A 108 -3.55 13.03 14.32
C TYR A 108 -3.79 13.67 15.71
N PRO A 109 -2.96 14.64 16.14
CA PRO A 109 -3.00 15.20 17.50
C PRO A 109 -4.33 15.91 17.85
N ALA A 110 -5.11 16.30 16.84
CA ALA A 110 -6.43 16.90 17.03
C ALA A 110 -7.54 15.88 17.35
N LEU A 111 -7.27 14.58 17.23
CA LEU A 111 -8.25 13.53 17.49
C LEU A 111 -8.02 12.89 18.86
N THR A 112 -9.11 12.52 19.53
CA THR A 112 -9.07 11.58 20.64
C THR A 112 -8.84 10.14 20.14
N PRO A 113 -8.44 9.19 21.02
CA PRO A 113 -8.32 7.78 20.63
C PRO A 113 -9.60 7.19 20.02
N LYS A 114 -10.77 7.61 20.50
CA LYS A 114 -12.07 7.15 20.00
C LYS A 114 -12.36 7.70 18.62
N GLU A 115 -12.09 8.98 18.39
CA GLU A 115 -12.26 9.63 17.08
C GLU A 115 -11.29 9.06 16.04
N PHE A 116 -10.04 8.80 16.42
CA PHE A 116 -9.08 8.15 15.52
C PHE A 116 -9.53 6.75 15.10
N LYS A 117 -10.05 5.93 16.03
CA LYS A 117 -10.62 4.61 15.70
C LYS A 117 -11.82 4.72 14.78
N ARG A 118 -12.70 5.71 14.99
CA ARG A 118 -13.85 5.98 14.11
C ARG A 118 -13.41 6.46 12.73
N PHE A 119 -12.40 7.33 12.67
CA PHE A 119 -11.80 7.79 11.42
C PHE A 119 -11.21 6.63 10.62
N PHE A 120 -10.38 5.79 11.26
CA PHE A 120 -9.78 4.63 10.61
C PHE A 120 -10.84 3.61 10.18
N GLY A 121 -11.78 3.29 11.07
CA GLY A 121 -12.88 2.37 10.79
C GLY A 121 -13.82 2.88 9.69
N GLY A 122 -14.09 4.18 9.64
CA GLY A 122 -14.87 4.82 8.59
C GLY A 122 -14.16 4.79 7.24
N ALA A 123 -12.86 5.07 7.21
CA ALA A 123 -12.05 4.95 5.99
C ALA A 123 -11.99 3.49 5.47
N PHE A 124 -11.83 2.53 6.38
CA PHE A 124 -11.87 1.10 6.04
C PHE A 124 -13.24 0.69 5.52
N LEU A 125 -14.33 1.05 6.21
CA LEU A 125 -15.69 0.73 5.78
C LEU A 125 -16.00 1.34 4.40
N PHE A 126 -15.61 2.60 4.20
CA PHE A 126 -15.75 3.24 2.89
C PHE A 126 -14.99 2.46 1.81
N ALA A 127 -13.73 2.09 2.06
CA ALA A 127 -12.92 1.35 1.10
C ALA A 127 -13.50 -0.05 0.80
N VAL A 128 -14.00 -0.75 1.83
CA VAL A 128 -14.67 -2.06 1.67
C VAL A 128 -15.90 -1.97 0.77
N LEU A 129 -16.63 -0.85 0.80
CA LEU A 129 -17.81 -0.65 -0.05
C LEU A 129 -17.46 -0.10 -1.44
N PHE A 130 -16.54 0.85 -1.50
CA PHE A 130 -16.21 1.59 -2.72
C PHE A 130 -15.39 0.77 -3.72
N ILE A 131 -14.36 0.08 -3.24
CA ILE A 131 -13.45 -0.71 -4.10
C ILE A 131 -14.21 -1.75 -4.94
N PRO A 132 -15.02 -2.65 -4.34
CA PRO A 132 -15.69 -3.69 -5.13
C PRO A 132 -16.77 -3.11 -6.03
N ALA A 133 -17.43 -2.01 -5.62
CA ALA A 133 -18.37 -1.31 -6.49
C ALA A 133 -17.66 -0.76 -7.74
N ALA A 134 -16.48 -0.17 -7.58
CA ALA A 134 -15.67 0.34 -8.69
C ALA A 134 -15.15 -0.79 -9.58
N GLU A 135 -14.63 -1.88 -9.00
CA GLU A 135 -14.11 -3.04 -9.73
C GLU A 135 -15.20 -3.72 -10.58
N LEU A 136 -16.40 -3.87 -10.04
CA LEU A 136 -17.53 -4.44 -10.77
C LEU A 136 -18.03 -3.51 -11.88
N GLU A 137 -18.03 -2.19 -11.67
CA GLU A 137 -18.42 -1.21 -12.69
C GLU A 137 -17.49 -1.24 -13.91
N ILE A 138 -16.18 -1.39 -13.68
CA ILE A 138 -15.16 -1.36 -14.73
C ILE A 138 -14.65 -2.76 -15.13
N ASN A 139 -15.22 -3.83 -14.57
CA ASN A 139 -14.81 -5.21 -14.77
C ASN A 139 -13.31 -5.48 -14.52
N ASP A 140 -12.74 -4.96 -13.43
CA ASP A 140 -11.32 -5.11 -13.09
C ASP A 140 -10.97 -6.50 -12.53
N TYR A 141 -11.12 -7.54 -13.35
CA TYR A 141 -10.97 -8.92 -12.92
C TYR A 141 -9.58 -9.29 -12.38
N TYR A 142 -8.52 -8.59 -12.80
CA TYR A 142 -7.15 -8.80 -12.31
C TYR A 142 -6.73 -7.80 -11.23
N GLY A 143 -7.62 -6.89 -10.81
CA GLY A 143 -7.36 -5.89 -9.76
C GLY A 143 -6.29 -4.85 -10.13
N ALA A 144 -6.01 -4.66 -11.42
CA ALA A 144 -4.93 -3.78 -11.88
C ALA A 144 -5.28 -2.30 -11.70
N TYR A 145 -6.52 -1.93 -12.02
CA TYR A 145 -7.02 -0.56 -11.88
C TYR A 145 -7.19 -0.18 -10.41
N ALA A 146 -7.85 -1.05 -9.64
CA ALA A 146 -8.07 -0.86 -8.21
C ALA A 146 -6.75 -0.85 -7.43
N GLY A 147 -5.85 -1.79 -7.71
CA GLY A 147 -4.52 -1.85 -7.09
C GLY A 147 -3.69 -0.58 -7.34
N LEU A 148 -3.67 -0.06 -8.58
CA LEU A 148 -3.00 1.22 -8.88
C LEU A 148 -3.69 2.42 -8.23
N GLY A 149 -5.02 2.44 -8.15
CA GLY A 149 -5.79 3.46 -7.46
C GLY A 149 -5.50 3.50 -5.95
N VAL A 150 -5.51 2.34 -5.30
CA VAL A 150 -5.12 2.18 -3.89
C VAL A 150 -3.67 2.61 -3.68
N ASN A 151 -2.76 2.27 -4.60
CA ASN A 151 -1.37 2.69 -4.50
C ASN A 151 -1.17 4.21 -4.70
N CYS A 152 -2.01 4.88 -5.48
CA CYS A 152 -2.04 6.35 -5.54
C CYS A 152 -2.39 6.95 -4.17
N VAL A 153 -3.45 6.45 -3.53
CA VAL A 153 -3.86 6.85 -2.17
C VAL A 153 -2.71 6.60 -1.18
N MET A 154 -2.08 5.43 -1.27
CA MET A 154 -0.94 5.08 -0.43
C MET A 154 0.22 6.07 -0.59
N SER A 155 0.63 6.34 -1.83
CA SER A 155 1.76 7.22 -2.14
C SER A 155 1.52 8.66 -1.67
N MET A 156 0.30 9.18 -1.86
CA MET A 156 -0.10 10.49 -1.30
C MET A 156 -0.07 10.49 0.23
N ALA A 157 -0.53 9.42 0.87
CA ALA A 157 -0.56 9.32 2.32
C ALA A 157 0.84 9.30 2.93
N PHE A 158 1.83 8.68 2.27
CA PHE A 158 3.23 8.69 2.71
C PHE A 158 3.82 10.10 2.75
N ILE A 159 3.57 10.88 1.69
CA ILE A 159 3.96 12.31 1.61
C ILE A 159 3.25 13.12 2.70
N SER A 160 1.94 12.96 2.84
CA SER A 160 1.14 13.70 3.83
C SER A 160 1.62 13.44 5.26
N THR A 161 1.91 12.18 5.59
CA THR A 161 2.45 11.80 6.90
C THR A 161 3.83 12.40 7.15
N LEU A 162 4.74 12.36 6.16
CA LEU A 162 6.06 12.99 6.29
C LEU A 162 5.94 14.50 6.54
N ARG A 163 5.06 15.20 5.79
CA ARG A 163 4.81 16.63 5.96
C ARG A 163 4.22 16.97 7.33
N ARG A 164 3.25 16.18 7.79
CA ARG A 164 2.61 16.36 9.11
C ARG A 164 3.61 16.16 10.24
N ARG A 165 4.42 15.10 10.18
CA ARG A 165 5.42 14.78 11.21
C ARG A 165 6.57 15.79 11.24
N ARG A 166 6.91 16.37 10.08
CA ARG A 166 8.18 17.12 9.88
C ARG A 166 9.38 16.32 10.38
N SER A 167 9.26 14.99 10.28
CA SER A 167 10.20 14.02 10.80
C SER A 167 10.13 12.73 10.00
N SER A 168 11.26 12.07 9.84
CA SER A 168 11.37 10.76 9.22
C SER A 168 10.94 9.60 10.13
N ALA A 169 10.53 9.86 11.38
CA ALA A 169 10.09 8.83 12.32
C ALA A 169 9.06 7.88 11.69
N GLY A 170 9.25 6.57 11.85
CA GLY A 170 8.45 5.50 11.23
C GLY A 170 8.81 5.22 9.77
N GLN A 171 9.60 6.06 9.10
CA GLN A 171 9.93 5.94 7.67
C GLN A 171 11.42 5.66 7.44
N SER A 172 11.78 5.12 6.28
CA SER A 172 13.18 4.88 5.91
C SER A 172 13.35 4.88 4.39
N MET A 173 14.58 5.13 3.93
CA MET A 173 14.89 5.02 2.50
C MET A 173 14.74 3.59 1.98
N TYR A 174 14.84 2.57 2.83
CA TYR A 174 14.57 1.18 2.45
C TYR A 174 13.09 0.95 2.17
N ILE A 175 12.19 1.53 2.98
CA ILE A 175 10.75 1.52 2.69
C ILE A 175 10.50 2.24 1.36
N ALA A 176 11.03 3.45 1.20
CA ALA A 176 10.83 4.24 -0.02
C ALA A 176 11.38 3.56 -1.27
N GLY A 177 12.58 2.99 -1.19
CA GLY A 177 13.23 2.29 -2.30
C GLY A 177 12.52 1.01 -2.68
N CYS A 178 12.26 0.12 -1.70
CA CYS A 178 11.58 -1.14 -1.96
C CYS A 178 10.15 -0.92 -2.47
N LYS A 179 9.36 -0.03 -1.82
CA LYS A 179 8.03 0.35 -2.31
C LYS A 179 8.09 0.92 -3.72
N GLY A 180 9.00 1.87 -3.97
CA GLY A 180 9.09 2.56 -5.26
C GLY A 180 9.46 1.62 -6.40
N ILE A 181 10.43 0.72 -6.19
CA ILE A 181 10.82 -0.29 -7.19
C ILE A 181 9.68 -1.28 -7.43
N GLY A 182 9.08 -1.82 -6.36
CA GLY A 182 7.94 -2.73 -6.46
C GLY A 182 6.75 -2.08 -7.19
N SER A 183 6.45 -0.82 -6.89
CA SER A 183 5.40 -0.05 -7.55
C SER A 183 5.72 0.20 -9.03
N ALA A 184 6.96 0.54 -9.36
CA ALA A 184 7.36 0.75 -10.75
C ALA A 184 7.22 -0.52 -11.61
N LEU A 185 7.60 -1.67 -11.04
CA LEU A 185 7.43 -2.96 -11.70
C LEU A 185 5.95 -3.38 -11.77
N GLY A 186 5.14 -3.04 -10.77
CA GLY A 186 3.68 -3.24 -10.81
C GLY A 186 3.00 -2.38 -11.88
N VAL A 187 3.47 -1.14 -12.07
CA VAL A 187 3.03 -0.27 -13.17
C VAL A 187 3.42 -0.87 -14.52
N LEU A 188 4.67 -1.34 -14.67
CA LEU A 188 5.11 -2.03 -15.89
C LEU A 188 4.24 -3.26 -16.18
N MET A 189 3.96 -4.08 -15.17
CA MET A 189 3.08 -5.24 -15.29
C MET A 189 1.68 -4.83 -15.76
N SER A 190 1.10 -3.80 -15.16
CA SER A 190 -0.25 -3.32 -15.48
C SER A 190 -0.35 -2.74 -16.90
N VAL A 191 0.65 -1.97 -17.33
CA VAL A 191 0.73 -1.43 -18.70
C VAL A 191 0.93 -2.55 -19.72
N SER A 192 1.72 -3.57 -19.40
CA SER A 192 1.90 -4.74 -20.27
C SER A 192 0.61 -5.55 -20.40
N LEU A 193 -0.17 -5.67 -19.32
CA LEU A 193 -1.46 -6.35 -19.32
C LEU A 193 -2.53 -5.56 -20.07
N TYR A 194 -2.59 -4.23 -19.95
CA TYR A 194 -3.62 -3.41 -20.58
C TYR A 194 -2.99 -2.27 -21.40
N PRO A 195 -2.36 -2.57 -22.56
CA PRO A 195 -1.64 -1.58 -23.35
C PRO A 195 -2.55 -0.50 -23.95
N GLU A 196 -3.82 -0.82 -24.21
CA GLU A 196 -4.81 0.11 -24.77
C GLU A 196 -5.48 0.99 -23.71
N SER A 197 -5.26 0.71 -22.43
CA SER A 197 -5.86 1.47 -21.33
C SER A 197 -5.27 2.87 -21.25
N LEU A 198 -6.13 3.89 -21.27
CA LEU A 198 -5.72 5.27 -21.01
C LEU A 198 -5.56 5.56 -19.50
N MET A 199 -6.30 4.84 -18.65
CA MET A 199 -6.32 5.10 -17.21
C MET A 199 -5.09 4.50 -16.50
N ILE A 200 -4.63 3.30 -16.90
CA ILE A 200 -3.47 2.65 -16.26
C ILE A 200 -2.19 3.50 -16.36
N PRO A 201 -1.80 4.07 -17.51
CA PRO A 201 -0.64 4.94 -17.60
C PRO A 201 -0.78 6.19 -16.72
N VAL A 202 -1.98 6.77 -16.60
CA VAL A 202 -2.22 7.95 -15.74
C VAL A 202 -2.04 7.61 -14.27
N LEU A 203 -2.66 6.52 -13.80
CA LEU A 203 -2.51 6.05 -12.42
C LEU A 203 -1.05 5.65 -12.15
N GLY A 204 -0.44 4.91 -13.07
CA GLY A 204 0.95 4.47 -12.95
C GLY A 204 1.95 5.62 -12.92
N ALA A 205 1.83 6.59 -13.82
CA ALA A 205 2.64 7.80 -13.80
C ALA A 205 2.46 8.58 -12.48
N THR A 206 1.21 8.66 -11.99
CA THR A 206 0.92 9.29 -10.70
C THR A 206 1.64 8.59 -9.55
N VAL A 207 1.58 7.26 -9.47
CA VAL A 207 2.33 6.47 -8.47
C VAL A 207 3.82 6.74 -8.55
N ILE A 208 4.42 6.67 -9.74
CA ILE A 208 5.87 6.90 -9.94
C ILE A 208 6.29 8.30 -9.51
N ILE A 209 5.51 9.32 -9.88
CA ILE A 209 5.78 10.71 -9.53
C ILE A 209 5.72 10.90 -8.01
N LEU A 210 4.67 10.38 -7.37
CA LEU A 210 4.47 10.52 -5.93
C LEU A 210 5.53 9.75 -5.14
N ASP A 211 5.87 8.52 -5.53
CA ASP A 211 6.90 7.74 -4.85
C ASP A 211 8.28 8.37 -5.00
N THR A 212 8.59 8.92 -6.18
CA THR A 212 9.82 9.68 -6.39
C THR A 212 9.85 10.95 -5.53
N ALA A 213 8.74 11.69 -5.47
CA ALA A 213 8.63 12.87 -4.63
C ALA A 213 8.79 12.52 -3.15
N TYR A 214 8.11 11.48 -2.68
CA TYR A 214 8.23 10.95 -1.32
C TYR A 214 9.68 10.57 -0.98
N ALA A 215 10.34 9.78 -1.82
CA ALA A 215 11.72 9.37 -1.62
C ALA A 215 12.68 10.58 -1.52
N ARG A 216 12.52 11.57 -2.40
CA ARG A 216 13.31 12.82 -2.37
C ARG A 216 13.05 13.63 -1.10
N MET A 217 11.78 13.78 -0.71
CA MET A 217 11.41 14.51 0.51
C MET A 217 11.96 13.81 1.76
N LEU A 218 11.84 12.49 1.83
CA LEU A 218 12.33 11.68 2.95
C LEU A 218 13.85 11.75 3.05
N TYR A 219 14.56 11.64 1.92
CA TYR A 219 16.01 11.80 1.87
C TYR A 219 16.45 13.13 2.49
N ARG A 220 15.81 14.23 2.07
CA ARG A 220 16.10 15.59 2.57
C ARG A 220 15.79 15.71 4.06
N GLN A 221 14.68 15.13 4.52
CA GLN A 221 14.30 15.13 5.92
C GLN A 221 15.30 14.36 6.78
N ILE A 222 15.74 13.17 6.37
CA ILE A 222 16.74 12.37 7.09
C ILE A 222 18.08 13.14 7.19
N LYS A 223 18.51 13.78 6.10
CA LYS A 223 19.70 14.64 6.11
C LYS A 223 19.56 15.83 7.06
N LYS A 224 18.39 16.48 7.08
CA LYS A 224 18.08 17.60 7.98
C LYS A 224 18.15 17.20 9.46
N GLU A 225 17.83 15.95 9.76
CA GLU A 225 17.93 15.36 11.11
C GLU A 225 19.36 14.93 11.47
N GLY A 226 20.36 15.21 10.63
CA GLY A 226 21.76 14.80 10.86
C GLY A 226 21.99 13.30 10.70
N GLN A 227 21.04 12.57 10.14
CA GLN A 227 21.08 11.12 9.99
C GLN A 227 21.56 10.73 8.58
N SER A 228 22.09 9.50 8.44
CA SER A 228 22.46 8.95 7.13
C SER A 228 21.26 8.26 6.46
N PRO A 229 20.88 8.65 5.23
CA PRO A 229 19.82 7.97 4.48
C PRO A 229 20.12 6.50 4.14
N ALA A 230 21.41 6.13 4.10
CA ALA A 230 21.86 4.77 3.85
C ALA A 230 22.02 3.93 5.13
N ALA A 231 21.77 4.50 6.31
CA ALA A 231 21.85 3.74 7.56
C ALA A 231 20.63 2.82 7.71
N PHE A 232 20.86 1.52 7.60
CA PHE A 232 19.86 0.47 7.78
C PHE A 232 19.09 0.61 9.10
N ASN A 233 19.84 0.58 10.21
CA ASN A 233 19.28 0.69 11.56
C ASN A 233 19.58 2.06 12.18
N ARG A 234 19.19 3.14 11.49
CA ARG A 234 19.38 4.50 12.02
C ARG A 234 18.65 4.65 13.37
N PRO A 235 19.22 5.38 14.35
CA PRO A 235 18.60 5.64 15.64
C PRO A 235 17.16 6.14 15.52
N ALA A 236 16.35 5.87 16.54
CA ALA A 236 14.99 6.38 16.62
C ALA A 236 14.99 7.91 16.61
N VAL A 237 14.06 8.50 15.85
CA VAL A 237 13.87 9.95 15.77
C VAL A 237 12.48 10.30 16.26
N SER A 238 12.36 11.40 17.00
CA SER A 238 11.08 11.95 17.45
C SER A 238 10.76 13.23 16.67
N PRO A 239 9.48 13.52 16.38
CA PRO A 239 9.08 14.81 15.84
C PRO A 239 9.55 15.98 16.73
N PRO A 240 9.82 17.17 16.16
CA PRO A 240 10.42 18.29 16.89
C PRO A 240 9.63 18.76 18.13
N ASP A 241 8.31 18.59 18.09
CA ASP A 241 7.39 19.05 19.13
C ASP A 241 7.10 17.98 20.21
N GLU A 242 7.77 16.81 20.13
CA GLU A 242 7.64 15.73 21.13
C GLU A 242 8.91 15.61 21.99
N LYS A 243 8.72 15.31 23.29
CA LYS A 243 9.84 14.94 24.17
C LYS A 243 10.56 13.71 23.59
N PRO A 244 11.91 13.67 23.59
CA PRO A 244 12.67 12.55 23.05
C PRO A 244 12.22 11.23 23.67
N VAL A 245 12.10 10.19 22.85
CA VAL A 245 11.89 8.82 23.34
C VAL A 245 13.14 8.41 24.13
N THR A 246 13.03 8.33 25.45
CA THR A 246 14.04 7.68 26.30
C THR A 246 14.01 6.18 25.99
N VAL A 247 15.10 5.67 25.42
CA VAL A 247 15.32 4.26 25.09
C VAL A 247 15.64 3.47 26.35
#